data_AF-A0A257RT75-F1
#
_entry.id   AF-A0A257RT75-F1
#
_cell.length_a   1.000
_cell.length_b   1.000
_cell.length_c   1.000
_cell.angle_alpha   90.00
_cell.angle_beta   90.00
_cell.angle_gamma   90.00
#
_symmetry.space_group_name_H-M   'P 1'
#
loop_
_entity.id
_entity.type
_entity.pdbx_description
1 polymer ?
#
loop_
_entity_poly.entity_id
_entity_poly.type
_entity_poly.pdbx_seq_one_letter_code
_entity_poly.pdbx_strand_id
1 'polypeptide(L)'
;ESLRVIARLARMVGDVGLAEDFAHDALVAALEEWPRSGMPDNPGAWLMAAGTRRAIDHLRRGEMLERKHAQWKGEMTERQDVEAEMDNRGHDLREVLATFPLIGGGRNQFYGALTALPHVASITEAQELKLSLLGFWHCDGTLRPFARAAVADVISILDMFVVARRSWRPNPTGTKMPEITSEEVLTYQKQRVFDGNEADRNSAQWSRLLYQLMEDEQCFQGGHSATDDTHTSWKWTVGRSVRQYKDVASIEQYVERLTTLLAPPPAIEHRITASPLDLPTSLGYLDSAWRLTHERKHLLHLVSPEKVASLAFDAGSREEFFDRLSALCDTMKGFQVPAGSTKDGHAVVRMKGHLQDILPPEAHARVDEALDVLSNLVAIRNGGEHGDAQDKAASSWLALGVRLPVTDWAAAWMLVRQRAIVAFDVLRDELIAVSD
;
A
#
# COMPACT_ATOMS: atom_id res chain seq x y z
N GLU A 1 4.90 -34.35 47.69
CA GLU A 1 3.67 -33.59 47.37
C GLU A 1 3.38 -33.52 45.87
N SER A 2 4.39 -33.45 45.00
CA SER A 2 4.25 -33.35 43.53
C SER A 2 3.34 -34.41 42.89
N LEU A 3 3.40 -35.67 43.32
CA LEU A 3 2.53 -36.74 42.82
C LEU A 3 1.03 -36.50 43.09
N ARG A 4 0.68 -35.81 44.20
CA ARG A 4 -0.72 -35.45 44.51
C ARG A 4 -1.20 -34.29 43.64
N VAL A 5 -0.28 -33.41 43.23
CA VAL A 5 -0.55 -32.29 42.32
C VAL A 5 -0.82 -32.81 40.92
N ILE A 6 0.08 -33.65 40.40
CA ILE A 6 -0.05 -34.32 39.10
C ILE A 6 -1.35 -35.13 39.03
N ALA A 7 -1.64 -35.98 40.03
CA ALA A 7 -2.86 -36.80 40.03
C ALA A 7 -4.17 -35.99 40.10
N ARG A 8 -4.11 -34.73 40.55
CA ARG A 8 -5.26 -33.83 40.59
C ARG A 8 -5.40 -33.02 39.30
N LEU A 9 -4.28 -32.59 38.71
CA LEU A 9 -4.25 -31.97 37.38
C LEU A 9 -4.65 -32.96 36.29
N ALA A 10 -4.20 -34.22 36.36
CA ALA A 10 -4.56 -35.29 35.41
C ALA A 10 -6.07 -35.55 35.37
N ARG A 11 -6.75 -35.47 36.52
CA ARG A 11 -8.22 -35.54 36.58
C ARG A 11 -8.92 -34.35 35.95
N MET A 12 -8.25 -33.20 35.87
CA MET A 12 -8.80 -31.96 35.33
C MET A 12 -8.61 -31.85 33.82
N VAL A 13 -7.47 -32.32 33.29
CA VAL A 13 -7.16 -32.25 31.85
C VAL A 13 -7.38 -33.58 31.11
N GLY A 14 -7.65 -34.68 31.83
CA GLY A 14 -7.90 -36.00 31.25
C GLY A 14 -6.65 -36.70 30.68
N ASP A 15 -5.49 -36.04 30.77
CA ASP A 15 -4.21 -36.49 30.23
C ASP A 15 -3.11 -36.40 31.30
N VAL A 16 -2.44 -37.52 31.55
CA VAL A 16 -1.41 -37.64 32.59
C VAL A 16 -0.11 -36.93 32.17
N GLY A 17 0.25 -36.95 30.89
CA GLY A 17 1.46 -36.30 30.39
C GLY A 17 1.34 -34.77 30.46
N LEU A 18 0.23 -34.20 30.00
CA LEU A 18 -0.02 -32.76 30.13
C LEU A 18 -0.08 -32.32 31.60
N ALA A 19 -0.62 -33.16 32.48
CA ALA A 19 -0.65 -32.87 33.91
C ALA A 19 0.73 -32.85 34.56
N GLU A 20 1.67 -33.68 34.08
CA GLU A 20 3.07 -33.66 34.52
C GLU A 20 3.76 -32.37 34.06
N ASP A 21 3.55 -31.97 32.81
CA ASP A 21 4.11 -30.72 32.28
C ASP A 21 3.61 -29.49 33.06
N PHE A 22 2.31 -29.40 33.36
CA PHE A 22 1.79 -28.29 34.18
C PHE A 22 2.28 -28.32 35.62
N ALA A 23 2.51 -29.50 36.18
CA ALA A 23 3.09 -29.63 37.51
C ALA A 23 4.57 -29.22 37.54
N HIS A 24 5.34 -29.54 36.50
CA HIS A 24 6.73 -29.11 36.35
C HIS A 24 6.82 -27.60 36.15
N ASP A 25 5.97 -27.04 35.31
CA ASP A 25 5.84 -25.61 35.10
C ASP A 25 5.52 -24.84 36.39
N ALA A 26 4.60 -25.36 37.20
CA ALA A 26 4.29 -24.81 38.51
C ALA A 26 5.50 -24.89 39.46
N LEU A 27 6.28 -25.98 39.38
CA LEU A 27 7.50 -26.15 40.16
C LEU A 27 8.61 -25.19 39.73
N VAL A 28 8.78 -24.95 38.43
CA VAL A 28 9.73 -23.96 37.90
C VAL A 28 9.36 -22.56 38.40
N ALA A 29 8.07 -22.18 38.31
CA ALA A 29 7.61 -20.90 38.83
C ALA A 29 7.86 -20.75 40.34
N ALA A 30 7.67 -21.82 41.12
CA ALA A 30 8.02 -21.84 42.53
C ALA A 30 9.52 -21.60 42.76
N LEU A 31 10.38 -22.25 41.97
CA LEU A 31 11.83 -22.11 42.07
C LEU A 31 12.32 -20.69 41.70
N GLU A 32 11.60 -19.98 40.84
CA GLU A 32 11.90 -18.59 40.47
C GLU A 32 11.37 -17.56 41.48
N GLU A 33 10.25 -17.87 42.14
CA GLU A 33 9.54 -16.93 43.00
C GLU A 33 9.95 -17.04 44.46
N TRP A 34 10.02 -18.25 45.00
CA TRP A 34 10.29 -18.47 46.44
C TRP A 34 11.65 -17.95 46.93
N PRO A 35 12.74 -17.92 46.14
CA PRO A 35 13.99 -17.28 46.58
C PRO A 35 13.85 -15.78 46.86
N ARG A 36 12.87 -15.11 46.23
CA ARG A 36 12.65 -13.66 46.35
C ARG A 36 11.54 -13.31 47.33
N SER A 37 10.47 -14.11 47.40
CA SER A 37 9.28 -13.84 48.21
C SER A 37 9.16 -14.71 49.47
N GLY A 38 10.04 -15.69 49.63
CA GLY A 38 9.96 -16.71 50.68
C GLY A 38 9.06 -17.89 50.29
N MET A 39 9.32 -19.04 50.90
CA MET A 39 8.48 -20.23 50.70
C MET A 39 7.14 -20.05 51.41
N PRO A 40 5.99 -20.21 50.72
CA PRO A 40 4.67 -20.03 51.32
C PRO A 40 4.36 -21.13 52.34
N ASP A 41 3.49 -20.82 53.32
CA ASP A 41 3.12 -21.74 54.42
C ASP A 41 2.49 -23.06 53.94
N ASN A 42 1.87 -23.06 52.75
CA ASN A 42 1.36 -24.26 52.10
C ASN A 42 1.85 -24.36 50.64
N PRO A 43 3.05 -24.92 50.42
CA PRO A 43 3.66 -25.06 49.10
C PRO A 43 2.83 -25.94 48.17
N GLY A 44 2.23 -27.02 48.69
CA GLY A 44 1.37 -27.91 47.91
C GLY A 44 0.12 -27.22 47.38
N ALA A 45 -0.53 -26.37 48.17
CA ALA A 45 -1.69 -25.58 47.71
C ALA A 45 -1.29 -24.51 46.69
N TRP A 46 -0.11 -23.91 46.86
CA TRP A 46 0.43 -22.93 45.91
C TRP A 46 0.74 -23.58 44.56
N LEU A 47 1.42 -24.73 44.56
CA LEU A 47 1.74 -25.50 43.34
C LEU A 47 0.46 -26.01 42.65
N MET A 48 -0.54 -26.46 43.41
CA MET A 48 -1.86 -26.77 42.87
C MET A 48 -2.48 -25.56 42.17
N ALA A 49 -2.48 -24.39 42.80
CA ALA A 49 -3.09 -23.19 42.23
C ALA A 49 -2.36 -22.73 40.96
N ALA A 50 -1.02 -22.75 40.96
CA ALA A 50 -0.21 -22.41 39.80
C ALA A 50 -0.42 -23.40 38.64
N GLY A 51 -0.40 -24.70 38.92
CA GLY A 51 -0.66 -25.76 37.93
C GLY A 51 -2.09 -25.71 37.40
N THR A 52 -3.08 -25.44 38.25
CA THR A 52 -4.48 -25.30 37.83
C THR A 52 -4.68 -24.08 36.92
N ARG A 53 -4.02 -22.95 37.19
CA ARG A 53 -4.04 -21.79 36.28
C ARG A 53 -3.45 -22.14 34.91
N ARG A 54 -2.29 -22.79 34.87
CA ARG A 54 -1.66 -23.24 33.60
C ARG A 54 -2.55 -24.21 32.81
N ALA A 55 -3.17 -25.15 33.49
CA ALA A 55 -4.09 -26.10 32.86
C ALA A 55 -5.39 -25.43 32.37
N ILE A 56 -5.97 -24.47 33.11
CA ILE A 56 -7.10 -23.66 32.64
C ILE A 56 -6.70 -22.83 31.42
N ASP A 57 -5.51 -22.24 31.42
CA ASP A 57 -5.01 -21.48 30.27
C ASP A 57 -4.72 -22.38 29.07
N HIS A 58 -4.36 -23.64 29.28
CA HIS A 58 -4.22 -24.63 28.22
C HIS A 58 -5.58 -25.06 27.67
N LEU A 59 -6.57 -25.35 28.51
CA LEU A 59 -7.93 -25.70 28.08
C LEU A 59 -8.60 -24.53 27.34
N ARG A 60 -8.43 -23.29 27.83
CA ARG A 60 -8.87 -22.07 27.12
C ARG A 60 -8.14 -21.88 25.80
N ARG A 61 -6.84 -22.20 25.74
CA ARG A 61 -6.09 -22.23 24.48
C ARG A 61 -6.60 -23.32 23.56
N GLY A 62 -6.99 -24.48 24.08
CA GLY A 62 -7.59 -25.61 23.35
C GLY A 62 -8.94 -25.25 22.75
N GLU A 63 -9.87 -24.69 23.53
CA GLU A 63 -11.16 -24.20 23.04
C GLU A 63 -11.00 -23.02 22.07
N MET A 64 -10.05 -22.12 22.33
CA MET A 64 -9.68 -21.06 21.39
C MET A 64 -9.07 -21.64 20.12
N LEU A 65 -8.27 -22.71 20.21
CA LEU A 65 -7.65 -23.42 19.09
C LEU A 65 -8.70 -24.20 18.31
N GLU A 66 -9.64 -24.90 18.93
CA GLU A 66 -10.73 -25.59 18.24
C GLU A 66 -11.67 -24.60 17.56
N ARG A 67 -11.98 -23.48 18.22
CA ARG A 67 -12.74 -22.37 17.63
C ARG A 67 -11.97 -21.70 16.48
N LYS A 68 -10.66 -21.49 16.64
CA LYS A 68 -9.77 -21.04 15.57
C LYS A 68 -9.60 -22.09 14.49
N HIS A 69 -9.66 -23.39 14.76
CA HIS A 69 -9.55 -24.47 13.78
C HIS A 69 -10.86 -24.62 12.98
N ALA A 70 -12.01 -24.35 13.60
CA ALA A 70 -13.29 -24.27 12.91
C ALA A 70 -13.38 -23.02 12.03
N GLN A 71 -12.82 -21.90 12.51
CA GLN A 71 -12.62 -20.66 11.75
C GLN A 71 -11.63 -20.89 10.58
N TRP A 72 -10.47 -21.51 10.87
CA TRP A 72 -9.44 -21.87 9.91
C TRP A 72 -9.91 -22.90 8.90
N LYS A 73 -10.82 -23.83 9.21
CA LYS A 73 -11.41 -24.72 8.19
C LYS A 73 -12.24 -23.95 7.14
N GLY A 74 -12.86 -22.84 7.53
CA GLY A 74 -13.53 -21.92 6.61
C GLY A 74 -12.52 -21.12 5.78
N GLU A 75 -11.55 -20.49 6.44
CA GLU A 75 -10.47 -19.70 5.83
C GLU A 75 -9.51 -20.57 4.98
N MET A 76 -9.39 -21.87 5.27
CA MET A 76 -8.58 -22.84 4.51
C MET A 76 -9.06 -22.99 3.07
N THR A 77 -10.34 -22.75 2.80
CA THR A 77 -10.89 -22.89 1.44
C THR A 77 -10.45 -21.74 0.55
N GLU A 78 -10.35 -20.52 1.09
CA GLU A 78 -9.86 -19.33 0.36
C GLU A 78 -8.34 -19.31 0.26
N ARG A 79 -7.64 -19.67 1.35
CA ARG A 79 -6.18 -19.77 1.39
C ARG A 79 -5.65 -20.83 0.42
N GLN A 80 -6.35 -21.96 0.29
CA GLN A 80 -6.03 -23.00 -0.68
C GLN A 80 -6.20 -22.56 -2.14
N ASP A 81 -7.04 -21.57 -2.46
CA ASP A 81 -7.20 -21.10 -3.84
C ASP A 81 -6.01 -20.23 -4.29
N VAL A 82 -5.45 -19.45 -3.35
CA VAL A 82 -4.24 -18.67 -3.59
C VAL A 82 -3.01 -19.58 -3.54
N GLU A 83 -2.88 -20.43 -2.53
CA GLU A 83 -1.74 -21.37 -2.38
C GLU A 83 -1.68 -22.43 -3.50
N ALA A 84 -2.81 -23.00 -3.95
CA ALA A 84 -2.82 -23.97 -5.05
C ALA A 84 -2.45 -23.34 -6.41
N GLU A 85 -2.74 -22.06 -6.60
CA GLU A 85 -2.32 -21.33 -7.80
C GLU A 85 -0.83 -20.95 -7.74
N MET A 86 -0.31 -20.67 -6.54
CA MET A 86 1.12 -20.44 -6.30
C MET A 86 1.95 -21.69 -6.61
N ASP A 87 1.49 -22.87 -6.17
CA ASP A 87 2.14 -24.14 -6.46
C ASP A 87 2.12 -24.50 -7.96
N ASN A 88 1.06 -24.10 -8.69
CA ASN A 88 0.97 -24.28 -10.14
C ASN A 88 1.87 -23.34 -10.95
N ARG A 89 2.17 -22.14 -10.43
CA ARG A 89 2.98 -21.12 -11.14
C ARG A 89 4.45 -21.06 -10.72
N GLY A 90 4.83 -21.64 -9.58
CA GLY A 90 6.24 -21.75 -9.15
C GLY A 90 6.92 -20.41 -8.82
N HIS A 91 6.18 -19.40 -8.37
CA HIS A 91 6.65 -18.02 -8.10
C HIS A 91 6.44 -17.58 -6.64
N ASP A 92 7.23 -16.60 -6.17
CA ASP A 92 7.08 -15.99 -4.83
C ASP A 92 5.78 -15.18 -4.74
N LEU A 93 5.01 -15.38 -3.66
CA LEU A 93 3.74 -14.70 -3.36
C LEU A 93 3.84 -13.18 -3.44
N ARG A 94 4.95 -12.61 -2.95
CA ARG A 94 5.18 -11.16 -2.98
C ARG A 94 5.40 -10.67 -4.40
N GLU A 95 6.06 -11.46 -5.25
CA GLU A 95 6.25 -11.11 -6.66
C GLU A 95 4.92 -11.13 -7.40
N VAL A 96 4.08 -12.15 -7.18
CA VAL A 96 2.76 -12.25 -7.80
C VAL A 96 1.85 -11.10 -7.36
N LEU A 97 1.72 -10.85 -6.05
CA LEU A 97 0.86 -9.78 -5.54
C LEU A 97 1.37 -8.39 -5.93
N ALA A 98 2.68 -8.21 -6.12
CA ALA A 98 3.26 -6.96 -6.62
C ALA A 98 2.89 -6.66 -8.09
N THR A 99 2.48 -7.66 -8.87
CA THR A 99 2.00 -7.45 -10.24
C THR A 99 0.54 -6.99 -10.31
N PHE A 100 -0.22 -7.10 -9.23
CA PHE A 100 -1.65 -6.74 -9.23
C PHE A 100 -1.78 -5.22 -9.19
N PRO A 101 -2.70 -4.63 -9.97
CA PRO A 101 -2.86 -3.19 -9.99
C PRO A 101 -3.39 -2.68 -8.64
N LEU A 102 -2.91 -1.50 -8.25
CA LEU A 102 -3.45 -0.72 -7.14
C LEU A 102 -4.30 0.43 -7.70
N ILE A 103 -5.47 0.63 -7.11
CA ILE A 103 -6.41 1.67 -7.45
C ILE A 103 -6.38 2.75 -6.36
N GLY A 104 -6.06 3.99 -6.73
CA GLY A 104 -6.03 5.14 -5.83
C GLY A 104 -4.65 5.79 -5.68
N GLY A 105 -4.57 6.93 -4.97
CA GLY A 105 -3.31 7.68 -4.84
C GLY A 105 -3.39 9.06 -4.17
N GLY A 106 -4.23 9.20 -3.13
CA GLY A 106 -4.27 10.38 -2.25
C GLY A 106 -3.71 10.06 -0.85
N ARG A 107 -3.71 11.04 0.08
CA ARG A 107 -3.36 10.81 1.49
C ARG A 107 -4.37 9.81 2.11
N ASN A 108 -4.05 8.51 2.09
CA ASN A 108 -4.79 7.39 2.71
C ASN A 108 -5.96 6.74 1.94
N GLN A 109 -5.98 6.75 0.60
CA GLN A 109 -6.99 5.98 -0.16
C GLN A 109 -6.33 5.11 -1.23
N PHE A 110 -6.12 3.85 -0.89
CA PHE A 110 -5.62 2.81 -1.77
C PHE A 110 -6.55 1.60 -1.66
N TYR A 111 -6.85 1.00 -2.81
CA TYR A 111 -7.58 -0.24 -2.93
C TYR A 111 -6.76 -1.16 -3.82
N GLY A 112 -6.48 -2.37 -3.36
CA GLY A 112 -5.58 -3.30 -4.03
C GLY A 112 -6.11 -4.72 -3.96
N ALA A 113 -5.28 -5.68 -4.38
CA ALA A 113 -5.59 -7.10 -4.33
C ALA A 113 -5.94 -7.62 -2.92
N LEU A 114 -5.46 -6.93 -1.87
CA LEU A 114 -5.65 -7.29 -0.47
C LEU A 114 -6.48 -6.23 0.26
N THR A 115 -7.40 -6.68 1.12
CA THR A 115 -8.42 -5.82 1.77
C THR A 115 -7.88 -5.03 2.98
N ALA A 116 -6.87 -5.56 3.65
CA ALA A 116 -6.29 -4.98 4.88
C ALA A 116 -4.85 -4.43 4.72
N LEU A 117 -4.22 -4.64 3.56
CA LEU A 117 -2.86 -4.17 3.26
C LEU A 117 -2.83 -3.54 1.87
N PRO A 118 -2.74 -2.21 1.75
CA PRO A 118 -2.61 -1.58 0.43
C PRO A 118 -1.23 -1.81 -0.21
N HIS A 119 -0.26 -2.35 0.54
CA HIS A 119 1.11 -2.58 0.04
C HIS A 119 1.66 -3.95 0.46
N VAL A 120 2.14 -4.69 -0.56
CA VAL A 120 2.76 -6.03 -0.45
C VAL A 120 4.00 -6.07 0.45
N ALA A 121 4.66 -4.93 0.68
CA ALA A 121 5.92 -4.83 1.44
C ALA A 121 5.77 -5.14 2.94
N SER A 122 4.54 -5.17 3.46
CA SER A 122 4.25 -5.43 4.88
C SER A 122 3.75 -6.85 5.15
N ILE A 123 3.68 -7.73 4.15
CA ILE A 123 3.21 -9.11 4.30
C ILE A 123 4.24 -9.93 5.09
N THR A 124 3.80 -10.61 6.14
CA THR A 124 4.61 -11.57 6.92
C THR A 124 4.16 -13.00 6.66
N GLU A 125 5.06 -13.99 6.82
CA GLU A 125 4.78 -15.41 6.52
C GLU A 125 3.60 -16.00 7.32
N ALA A 126 3.32 -15.48 8.52
CA ALA A 126 2.24 -15.96 9.38
C ALA A 126 0.91 -15.21 9.18
N GLN A 127 0.87 -14.21 8.30
CA GLN A 127 -0.31 -13.36 8.13
C GLN A 127 -1.36 -14.01 7.24
N GLU A 128 -2.62 -13.90 7.65
CA GLU A 128 -3.76 -14.29 6.82
C GLU A 128 -3.97 -13.26 5.69
N LEU A 129 -4.03 -13.74 4.45
CA LEU A 129 -4.26 -12.90 3.28
C LEU A 129 -5.72 -12.97 2.88
N LYS A 130 -6.37 -11.81 2.83
CA LYS A 130 -7.75 -11.66 2.39
C LYS A 130 -7.78 -10.92 1.07
N LEU A 131 -8.32 -11.58 0.04
CA LEU A 131 -8.45 -10.99 -1.28
C LEU A 131 -9.65 -10.04 -1.33
N SER A 132 -9.44 -8.90 -1.97
CA SER A 132 -10.55 -8.03 -2.37
C SER A 132 -11.22 -8.60 -3.61
N LEU A 133 -12.37 -8.04 -3.99
CA LEU A 133 -13.04 -8.32 -5.27
C LEU A 133 -12.11 -8.07 -6.46
N LEU A 134 -11.18 -7.11 -6.37
CA LEU A 134 -10.15 -6.89 -7.38
C LEU A 134 -9.11 -8.01 -7.39
N GLY A 135 -8.70 -8.49 -6.21
CA GLY A 135 -7.85 -9.67 -6.08
C GLY A 135 -8.49 -10.91 -6.71
N PHE A 136 -9.77 -11.16 -6.40
CA PHE A 136 -10.53 -12.25 -7.01
C PHE A 136 -10.65 -12.08 -8.54
N TRP A 137 -10.93 -10.88 -9.03
CA TRP A 137 -11.02 -10.61 -10.47
C TRP A 137 -9.70 -10.84 -11.20
N HIS A 138 -8.57 -10.46 -10.62
CA HIS A 138 -7.25 -10.69 -11.24
C HIS A 138 -6.81 -12.16 -11.22
N CYS A 139 -7.39 -12.97 -10.35
CA CYS A 139 -7.26 -14.42 -10.36
C CYS A 139 -8.28 -15.11 -11.28
N ASP A 140 -9.11 -14.35 -12.03
CA ASP A 140 -10.15 -14.92 -12.89
C ASP A 140 -9.52 -15.70 -14.06
N GLY A 141 -9.75 -17.01 -14.03
CA GLY A 141 -9.07 -18.00 -14.87
C GLY A 141 -8.59 -19.22 -14.11
N THR A 142 -8.31 -19.09 -12.81
CA THR A 142 -7.78 -20.17 -11.96
C THR A 142 -8.53 -20.39 -10.64
N LEU A 143 -9.43 -19.46 -10.30
CA LEU A 143 -10.35 -19.62 -9.18
C LEU A 143 -11.35 -20.77 -9.39
N ARG A 144 -11.60 -21.53 -8.32
CA ARG A 144 -12.69 -22.52 -8.27
C ARG A 144 -14.03 -21.82 -8.60
N PRO A 145 -14.98 -22.51 -9.27
CA PRO A 145 -16.31 -21.96 -9.56
C PRO A 145 -17.01 -21.32 -8.35
N PHE A 146 -16.74 -21.86 -7.17
CA PHE A 146 -17.17 -21.35 -5.87
C PHE A 146 -16.83 -19.86 -5.64
N ALA A 147 -15.59 -19.42 -5.89
CA ALA A 147 -15.17 -18.04 -5.66
C ALA A 147 -15.79 -17.07 -6.69
N ARG A 148 -15.93 -17.49 -7.96
CA ARG A 148 -16.62 -16.71 -8.99
C ARG A 148 -18.09 -16.46 -8.65
N ALA A 149 -18.78 -17.48 -8.16
CA ALA A 149 -20.16 -17.35 -7.73
C ALA A 149 -20.31 -16.40 -6.53
N ALA A 150 -19.32 -16.33 -5.63
CA ALA A 150 -19.33 -15.42 -4.49
C ALA A 150 -19.18 -13.96 -4.94
N VAL A 151 -18.25 -13.69 -5.86
CA VAL A 151 -18.09 -12.35 -6.48
C VAL A 151 -19.38 -11.90 -7.15
N ALA A 152 -20.01 -12.76 -7.95
CA ALA A 152 -21.26 -12.46 -8.62
C ALA A 152 -22.40 -12.17 -7.63
N ASP A 153 -22.49 -12.95 -6.54
CA ASP A 153 -23.47 -12.74 -5.48
C ASP A 153 -23.22 -11.40 -4.74
N VAL A 154 -21.98 -11.02 -4.45
CA VAL A 154 -21.64 -9.72 -3.83
C VAL A 154 -22.02 -8.54 -4.75
N ILE A 155 -21.75 -8.63 -6.06
CA ILE A 155 -22.20 -7.60 -7.02
C ILE A 155 -23.74 -7.51 -7.05
N SER A 156 -24.44 -8.63 -6.95
CA SER A 156 -25.91 -8.62 -6.89
C SER A 156 -26.44 -8.00 -5.59
N ILE A 157 -25.76 -8.21 -4.46
CA ILE A 157 -26.08 -7.58 -3.17
C ILE A 157 -25.84 -6.07 -3.26
N LEU A 158 -24.78 -5.63 -3.95
CA LEU A 158 -24.52 -4.21 -4.16
C LEU A 158 -25.71 -3.54 -4.86
N ASP A 159 -26.27 -4.16 -5.90
CA ASP A 159 -27.48 -3.67 -6.56
C ASP A 159 -28.68 -3.57 -5.59
N MET A 160 -28.90 -4.59 -4.75
CA MET A 160 -29.93 -4.55 -3.70
C MET A 160 -29.75 -3.35 -2.76
N PHE A 161 -28.52 -3.07 -2.32
CA PHE A 161 -28.21 -1.92 -1.47
C PHE A 161 -28.45 -0.57 -2.21
N VAL A 162 -28.07 -0.49 -3.48
CA VAL A 162 -28.33 0.69 -4.33
C VAL A 162 -29.83 0.94 -4.44
N VAL A 163 -30.62 -0.09 -4.71
CA VAL A 163 -32.10 -0.01 -4.82
C VAL A 163 -32.71 0.45 -3.50
N ALA A 164 -32.35 -0.18 -2.38
CA ALA A 164 -32.82 0.20 -1.04
C ALA A 164 -32.51 1.67 -0.72
N ARG A 165 -31.32 2.16 -1.09
CA ARG A 165 -30.92 3.55 -0.84
C ARG A 165 -31.62 4.57 -1.75
N ARG A 166 -32.04 4.19 -2.95
CA ARG A 166 -32.75 5.06 -3.91
C ARG A 166 -34.25 5.12 -3.63
N SER A 167 -34.85 4.01 -3.21
CA SER A 167 -36.26 3.93 -2.84
C SER A 167 -36.55 4.60 -1.50
N TRP A 168 -35.59 4.60 -0.58
CA TRP A 168 -35.73 5.24 0.73
C TRP A 168 -36.02 6.75 0.63
N ARG A 169 -37.03 7.19 1.39
CA ARG A 169 -37.43 8.60 1.54
C ARG A 169 -37.16 9.02 2.99
N PRO A 170 -36.49 10.16 3.23
CA PRO A 170 -36.26 10.65 4.58
C PRO A 170 -37.59 10.93 5.27
N ASN A 171 -37.80 10.39 6.47
CA ASN A 171 -38.92 10.78 7.31
C ASN A 171 -38.51 12.06 8.09
N PRO A 172 -39.25 13.17 8.00
CA PRO A 172 -38.94 14.40 8.73
C PRO A 172 -38.93 14.25 10.26
N THR A 173 -39.49 13.16 10.80
CA THR A 173 -39.54 12.86 12.25
C THR A 173 -38.68 11.67 12.68
N GLY A 174 -38.01 10.99 11.74
CA GLY A 174 -37.24 9.77 12.01
C GLY A 174 -35.91 9.73 11.28
N THR A 175 -34.82 9.51 12.02
CA THR A 175 -33.45 9.55 11.52
C THR A 175 -32.91 8.20 11.02
N LYS A 176 -33.73 7.14 11.02
CA LYS A 176 -33.26 5.78 10.69
C LYS A 176 -33.00 5.64 9.18
N MET A 177 -31.75 5.34 8.86
CA MET A 177 -31.31 4.95 7.51
C MET A 177 -31.93 3.60 7.13
N PRO A 178 -32.04 3.28 5.83
CA PRO A 178 -32.48 1.95 5.40
C PRO A 178 -31.48 0.90 5.90
N GLU A 179 -31.99 -0.25 6.31
CA GLU A 179 -31.21 -1.36 6.83
C GLU A 179 -31.54 -2.62 6.02
N ILE A 180 -30.55 -3.49 5.83
CA ILE A 180 -30.69 -4.79 5.16
C ILE A 180 -30.18 -5.89 6.11
N THR A 181 -30.91 -7.00 6.23
CA THR A 181 -30.51 -8.15 7.06
C THR A 181 -29.89 -9.28 6.23
N SER A 182 -29.17 -10.18 6.90
CA SER A 182 -28.66 -11.40 6.26
C SER A 182 -29.77 -12.28 5.69
N GLU A 183 -30.94 -12.34 6.35
CA GLU A 183 -32.12 -13.07 5.87
C GLU A 183 -32.70 -12.48 4.58
N GLU A 184 -32.76 -11.15 4.46
CA GLU A 184 -33.21 -10.47 3.26
C GLU A 184 -32.25 -10.72 2.09
N VAL A 185 -30.94 -10.71 2.34
CA VAL A 185 -29.92 -11.05 1.33
C VAL A 185 -30.05 -12.50 0.86
N LEU A 186 -30.19 -13.45 1.78
CA LEU A 186 -30.36 -14.87 1.42
C LEU A 186 -31.64 -15.09 0.60
N THR A 187 -32.72 -14.39 0.95
CA THR A 187 -33.98 -14.43 0.20
C THR A 187 -33.83 -13.83 -1.19
N TYR A 188 -33.13 -12.70 -1.30
CA TYR A 188 -32.85 -12.04 -2.57
C TYR A 188 -31.99 -12.93 -3.49
N GLN A 189 -30.97 -13.58 -2.94
CA GLN A 189 -30.08 -14.46 -3.69
C GLN A 189 -30.81 -15.69 -4.26
N LYS A 190 -31.68 -16.35 -3.47
CA LYS A 190 -32.46 -17.52 -3.92
C LYS A 190 -33.27 -17.30 -5.20
N GLN A 191 -33.58 -16.04 -5.54
CA GLN A 191 -34.33 -15.68 -6.75
C GLN A 191 -33.44 -15.56 -8.00
N ARG A 192 -32.12 -15.70 -7.87
CA ARG A 192 -31.13 -15.48 -8.93
C ARG A 192 -30.45 -16.79 -9.34
N VAL A 193 -30.06 -16.85 -10.62
CA VAL A 193 -29.25 -17.94 -11.18
C VAL A 193 -27.91 -17.99 -10.44
N PHE A 194 -27.55 -19.18 -9.96
CA PHE A 194 -26.29 -19.44 -9.26
C PHE A 194 -25.39 -20.31 -10.13
N ASP A 195 -24.21 -19.79 -10.46
CA ASP A 195 -23.22 -20.50 -11.28
C ASP A 195 -22.28 -21.33 -10.38
N GLY A 196 -22.87 -22.25 -9.62
CA GLY A 196 -22.18 -23.08 -8.62
C GLY A 196 -23.09 -24.16 -8.04
N ASN A 197 -22.62 -24.91 -7.03
CA ASN A 197 -23.41 -25.93 -6.36
C ASN A 197 -24.41 -25.29 -5.38
N GLU A 198 -25.70 -25.50 -5.62
CA GLU A 198 -26.81 -24.90 -4.85
C GLU A 198 -26.82 -25.31 -3.36
N ALA A 199 -26.25 -26.47 -3.02
CA ALA A 199 -26.07 -26.89 -1.64
C ALA A 199 -25.05 -26.00 -0.89
N ASP A 200 -24.01 -25.54 -1.58
CA ASP A 200 -22.98 -24.70 -1.01
C ASP A 200 -23.52 -23.29 -0.74
N ARG A 201 -24.32 -22.74 -1.67
CA ARG A 201 -24.96 -21.42 -1.53
C ARG A 201 -25.82 -21.27 -0.27
N ASN A 202 -26.47 -22.35 0.15
CA ASN A 202 -27.35 -22.36 1.32
C ASN A 202 -26.62 -22.74 2.62
N SER A 203 -25.30 -22.86 2.59
CA SER A 203 -24.50 -23.21 3.76
C SER A 203 -24.23 -21.99 4.66
N ALA A 204 -24.01 -22.26 5.96
CA ALA A 204 -23.50 -21.25 6.89
C ALA A 204 -22.13 -20.71 6.47
N GLN A 205 -21.34 -21.50 5.74
CA GLN A 205 -20.05 -21.10 5.19
C GLN A 205 -20.20 -20.02 4.10
N TRP A 206 -21.16 -20.18 3.19
CA TRP A 206 -21.44 -19.18 2.15
C TRP A 206 -21.93 -17.87 2.73
N SER A 207 -22.83 -17.94 3.72
CA SER A 207 -23.34 -16.75 4.41
C SER A 207 -22.23 -15.95 5.10
N ARG A 208 -21.26 -16.66 5.70
CA ARG A 208 -20.08 -16.04 6.33
C ARG A 208 -19.13 -15.43 5.29
N LEU A 209 -18.86 -16.15 4.20
CA LEU A 209 -18.02 -15.68 3.10
C LEU A 209 -18.55 -14.36 2.52
N LEU A 210 -19.85 -14.29 2.24
CA LEU A 210 -20.49 -13.08 1.74
C LEU A 210 -20.35 -11.92 2.73
N TYR A 211 -20.55 -12.18 4.03
CA TYR A 211 -20.35 -11.15 5.06
C TYR A 211 -18.91 -10.62 5.05
N GLN A 212 -17.91 -11.51 5.02
CA GLN A 212 -16.49 -11.14 5.03
C GLN A 212 -16.10 -10.34 3.79
N LEU A 213 -16.51 -10.80 2.60
CA LEU A 213 -16.30 -10.05 1.36
C LEU A 213 -16.97 -8.68 1.43
N MET A 214 -18.21 -8.59 1.91
CA MET A 214 -18.86 -7.29 2.06
C MET A 214 -18.14 -6.38 3.06
N GLU A 215 -17.72 -6.89 4.22
CA GLU A 215 -17.07 -6.12 5.29
C GLU A 215 -15.79 -5.45 4.81
N ASP A 216 -15.06 -6.16 3.96
CA ASP A 216 -13.78 -5.75 3.42
C ASP A 216 -13.89 -4.81 2.20
N GLU A 217 -15.06 -4.70 1.58
CA GLU A 217 -15.27 -3.93 0.36
C GLU A 217 -15.72 -2.49 0.60
N GLN A 218 -15.11 -1.54 -0.12
CA GLN A 218 -15.34 -0.11 0.08
C GLN A 218 -16.80 0.32 -0.07
N CYS A 219 -17.55 -0.35 -0.95
CA CYS A 219 -18.95 -0.01 -1.22
C CYS A 219 -19.90 -0.32 -0.05
N PHE A 220 -19.50 -1.20 0.87
CA PHE A 220 -20.30 -1.61 2.03
C PHE A 220 -19.74 -1.10 3.37
N GLN A 221 -18.63 -0.37 3.37
CA GLN A 221 -18.03 0.13 4.61
C GLN A 221 -19.00 0.99 5.45
N GLY A 222 -19.07 0.65 6.73
CA GLY A 222 -19.79 1.38 7.77
C GLY A 222 -21.19 0.83 8.11
N GLY A 223 -21.59 1.02 9.37
CA GLY A 223 -22.98 0.89 9.82
C GLY A 223 -23.55 -0.53 9.95
N HIS A 224 -22.72 -1.58 10.03
CA HIS A 224 -23.17 -2.95 10.24
C HIS A 224 -23.00 -3.42 11.69
N SER A 225 -23.76 -4.45 12.06
CA SER A 225 -23.62 -5.19 13.31
C SER A 225 -23.91 -6.67 13.08
N ALA A 226 -22.94 -7.53 13.39
CA ALA A 226 -23.17 -8.96 13.51
C ALA A 226 -23.86 -9.26 14.86
N THR A 227 -24.84 -10.16 14.86
CA THR A 227 -25.62 -10.55 16.04
C THR A 227 -25.28 -11.95 16.55
N ASP A 228 -24.43 -12.69 15.83
CA ASP A 228 -23.87 -13.98 16.24
C ASP A 228 -22.34 -14.03 16.06
N ASP A 229 -21.67 -14.88 16.85
CA ASP A 229 -20.22 -15.10 16.79
C ASP A 229 -19.77 -15.72 15.46
N THR A 230 -20.72 -16.24 14.67
CA THR A 230 -20.48 -16.92 13.40
C THR A 230 -20.59 -16.00 12.18
N HIS A 231 -20.97 -14.73 12.37
CA HIS A 231 -21.20 -13.75 11.30
C HIS A 231 -22.21 -14.23 10.23
N THR A 232 -23.16 -15.06 10.65
CA THR A 232 -24.22 -15.61 9.79
C THR A 232 -25.54 -14.85 9.96
N SER A 233 -25.69 -14.15 11.08
CA SER A 233 -26.81 -13.29 11.39
C SER A 233 -26.29 -11.87 11.59
N TRP A 234 -26.69 -10.96 10.70
CA TRP A 234 -26.20 -9.59 10.71
C TRP A 234 -27.23 -8.62 10.14
N LYS A 235 -27.00 -7.35 10.46
CA LYS A 235 -27.78 -6.21 9.97
C LYS A 235 -26.84 -5.12 9.46
N TRP A 236 -27.16 -4.55 8.31
CA TRP A 236 -26.34 -3.55 7.63
C TRP A 236 -27.09 -2.26 7.39
N THR A 237 -26.57 -1.15 7.88
CA THR A 237 -27.11 0.18 7.57
C THR A 237 -26.62 0.62 6.21
N VAL A 238 -27.55 0.92 5.30
CA VAL A 238 -27.24 1.28 3.93
C VAL A 238 -26.86 2.76 3.83
N GLY A 239 -25.57 3.02 3.70
CA GLY A 239 -24.95 4.34 3.61
C GLY A 239 -25.31 5.13 2.34
N ARG A 240 -24.95 6.42 2.33
CA ARG A 240 -25.13 7.29 1.13
C ARG A 240 -24.15 6.96 0.00
N SER A 241 -22.95 6.50 0.36
CA SER A 241 -21.85 6.17 -0.56
C SER A 241 -22.26 5.14 -1.61
N VAL A 242 -23.11 4.17 -1.25
CA VAL A 242 -23.53 3.11 -2.18
C VAL A 242 -24.19 3.65 -3.46
N ARG A 243 -24.78 4.86 -3.43
CA ARG A 243 -25.35 5.51 -4.63
C ARG A 243 -24.32 5.73 -5.74
N GLN A 244 -23.05 5.83 -5.38
CA GLN A 244 -21.95 5.99 -6.32
C GLN A 244 -21.71 4.75 -7.17
N TYR A 245 -22.34 3.60 -6.85
CA TYR A 245 -22.23 2.34 -7.59
C TYR A 245 -23.49 2.03 -8.42
N LYS A 246 -24.28 3.06 -8.75
CA LYS A 246 -25.44 2.93 -9.63
C LYS A 246 -25.06 2.27 -10.97
N ASP A 247 -25.90 1.34 -11.41
CA ASP A 247 -25.80 0.60 -12.67
C ASP A 247 -24.57 -0.32 -12.79
N VAL A 248 -23.89 -0.62 -11.67
CA VAL A 248 -22.85 -1.65 -11.60
C VAL A 248 -23.51 -3.03 -11.56
N ALA A 249 -23.33 -3.81 -12.63
CA ALA A 249 -23.92 -5.14 -12.81
C ALA A 249 -22.87 -6.25 -12.96
N SER A 250 -21.59 -5.90 -13.06
CA SER A 250 -20.48 -6.85 -13.14
C SER A 250 -19.27 -6.38 -12.32
N ILE A 251 -18.32 -7.29 -12.11
CA ILE A 251 -17.08 -6.99 -11.41
C ILE A 251 -16.20 -5.99 -12.19
N GLU A 252 -16.18 -6.06 -13.52
CA GLU A 252 -15.46 -5.11 -14.37
C GLU A 252 -15.98 -3.69 -14.17
N GLN A 253 -17.31 -3.53 -14.19
CA GLN A 253 -17.96 -2.24 -13.95
C GLN A 253 -17.72 -1.73 -12.53
N TYR A 254 -17.62 -2.64 -11.56
CA TYR A 254 -17.28 -2.31 -10.19
C TYR A 254 -15.86 -1.75 -10.09
N VAL A 255 -14.88 -2.44 -10.68
CA VAL A 255 -13.47 -2.03 -10.73
C VAL A 255 -13.30 -0.69 -11.46
N GLU A 256 -13.97 -0.51 -12.60
CA GLU A 256 -13.97 0.76 -13.34
C GLU A 256 -14.56 1.91 -12.50
N ARG A 257 -15.67 1.64 -11.78
CA ARG A 257 -16.29 2.62 -10.88
C ARG A 257 -15.35 3.00 -9.74
N LEU A 258 -14.71 2.02 -9.10
CA LEU A 258 -13.73 2.26 -8.04
C LEU A 258 -12.55 3.10 -8.54
N THR A 259 -12.06 2.82 -9.75
CA THR A 259 -10.99 3.61 -10.38
C THR A 259 -11.37 5.08 -10.49
N THR A 260 -12.62 5.36 -10.85
CA THR A 260 -13.14 6.73 -10.94
C THR A 260 -13.30 7.38 -9.56
N LEU A 261 -13.79 6.63 -8.56
CA LEU A 261 -14.07 7.16 -7.22
C LEU A 261 -12.80 7.42 -6.38
N LEU A 262 -11.78 6.58 -6.57
CA LEU A 262 -10.51 6.62 -5.85
C LEU A 262 -9.41 7.36 -6.62
N ALA A 263 -9.67 7.73 -7.87
CA ALA A 263 -8.80 8.63 -8.60
C ALA A 263 -8.51 9.85 -7.71
N PRO A 264 -7.23 10.22 -7.52
CA PRO A 264 -6.92 11.45 -6.82
C PRO A 264 -7.73 12.58 -7.47
N PRO A 265 -8.24 13.55 -6.68
CA PRO A 265 -8.84 14.73 -7.27
C PRO A 265 -7.85 15.25 -8.32
N PRO A 266 -8.33 15.60 -9.54
CA PRO A 266 -7.45 16.13 -10.56
C PRO A 266 -6.65 17.23 -9.87
N ALA A 267 -5.33 17.18 -10.02
CA ALA A 267 -4.48 18.20 -9.42
C ALA A 267 -5.13 19.54 -9.77
N ILE A 268 -5.37 20.39 -8.77
CA ILE A 268 -5.67 21.78 -9.08
C ILE A 268 -4.46 22.19 -9.89
N GLU A 269 -4.63 22.28 -11.21
CA GLU A 269 -3.65 22.86 -12.07
C GLU A 269 -3.60 24.31 -11.63
N HIS A 270 -2.76 24.60 -10.64
CA HIS A 270 -2.02 25.84 -10.68
C HIS A 270 -1.13 25.71 -11.92
N ARG A 271 -1.74 25.90 -13.09
CA ARG A 271 -1.04 26.43 -14.24
C ARG A 271 -0.57 27.82 -13.82
N ILE A 272 0.52 27.86 -13.07
CA ILE A 272 1.59 28.72 -13.53
C ILE A 272 2.00 28.01 -14.83
N THR A 273 1.43 28.44 -15.96
CA THR A 273 2.03 28.10 -17.25
C THR A 273 3.41 28.74 -17.20
N ALA A 274 4.38 27.98 -16.69
CA ALA A 274 5.77 28.27 -16.91
C ALA A 274 5.90 28.46 -18.42
N SER A 275 6.43 29.60 -18.84
CA SER A 275 6.71 29.83 -20.24
C SER A 275 7.50 28.62 -20.75
N PRO A 276 7.26 28.14 -21.98
CA PRO A 276 8.11 27.13 -22.60
C PRO A 276 9.61 27.48 -22.50
N LEU A 277 9.92 28.78 -22.41
CA LEU A 277 11.28 29.30 -22.29
C LEU A 277 11.86 29.30 -20.87
N ASP A 278 11.08 29.02 -19.82
CA ASP A 278 11.54 29.20 -18.43
C ASP A 278 12.74 28.32 -18.09
N LEU A 279 12.78 27.07 -18.57
CA LEU A 279 13.92 26.18 -18.34
C LEU A 279 15.20 26.66 -19.04
N PRO A 280 15.20 26.94 -20.36
CA PRO A 280 16.32 27.62 -21.02
C PRO A 280 16.73 28.94 -20.36
N THR A 281 15.76 29.73 -19.90
CA THR A 281 16.01 31.03 -19.27
C THR A 281 16.67 30.88 -17.90
N SER A 282 16.21 29.96 -17.04
CA SER A 282 16.84 29.67 -15.74
C SER A 282 18.28 29.17 -15.88
N LEU A 283 18.57 28.37 -16.91
CA LEU A 283 19.95 27.99 -17.25
C LEU A 283 20.81 29.22 -17.58
N GLY A 284 20.31 30.14 -18.40
CA GLY A 284 21.01 31.38 -18.74
C GLY A 284 21.24 32.30 -17.54
N TYR A 285 20.26 32.37 -16.62
CA TYR A 285 20.41 33.13 -15.38
C TYR A 285 21.41 32.49 -14.42
N LEU A 286 21.43 31.16 -14.31
CA LEU A 286 22.44 30.45 -13.53
C LEU A 286 23.86 30.71 -14.07
N ASP A 287 24.06 30.65 -15.39
CA ASP A 287 25.36 31.00 -16.00
C ASP A 287 25.76 32.46 -15.72
N SER A 288 24.79 33.37 -15.74
CA SER A 288 25.03 34.78 -15.44
C SER A 288 25.46 34.99 -13.98
N ALA A 289 24.74 34.38 -13.02
CA ALA A 289 25.10 34.40 -11.60
C ALA A 289 26.46 33.75 -11.33
N TRP A 290 26.75 32.65 -12.02
CA TRP A 290 28.05 31.99 -11.96
C TRP A 290 29.19 32.90 -12.41
N ARG A 291 29.02 33.62 -13.52
CA ARG A 291 30.04 34.55 -14.03
C ARG A 291 30.36 35.70 -13.07
N LEU A 292 29.38 36.13 -12.28
CA LEU A 292 29.59 37.17 -11.26
C LEU A 292 30.53 36.67 -10.15
N THR A 293 30.42 35.40 -9.77
CA THR A 293 31.19 34.78 -8.69
C THR A 293 32.49 34.12 -9.15
N HIS A 294 32.66 33.84 -10.44
CA HIS A 294 33.76 33.03 -10.98
C HIS A 294 34.61 33.76 -12.04
N GLU A 295 35.05 34.99 -11.76
CA GLU A 295 35.96 35.75 -12.64
C GLU A 295 35.46 35.88 -14.09
N ARG A 296 34.15 35.96 -14.30
CA ARG A 296 33.50 36.00 -15.63
C ARG A 296 33.65 34.74 -16.48
N LYS A 297 34.15 33.64 -15.92
CA LYS A 297 34.17 32.33 -16.60
C LYS A 297 32.76 31.77 -16.68
N HIS A 298 32.41 31.19 -17.82
CA HIS A 298 31.10 30.57 -18.04
C HIS A 298 30.99 29.23 -17.32
N LEU A 299 29.81 28.95 -16.74
CA LEU A 299 29.43 27.61 -16.32
C LEU A 299 29.00 26.80 -17.53
N LEU A 300 28.17 27.39 -18.39
CA LEU A 300 27.60 26.73 -19.55
C LEU A 300 28.51 26.88 -20.76
N HIS A 301 29.04 25.77 -21.26
CA HIS A 301 29.63 25.71 -22.60
C HIS A 301 28.65 25.02 -23.55
N LEU A 302 27.88 25.81 -24.30
CA LEU A 302 26.84 25.30 -25.20
C LEU A 302 27.45 24.81 -26.51
N VAL A 303 27.64 23.49 -26.60
CA VAL A 303 28.12 22.84 -27.84
C VAL A 303 26.97 22.63 -28.85
N SER A 304 25.73 22.52 -28.38
CA SER A 304 24.55 22.20 -29.19
C SER A 304 23.35 23.10 -28.81
N PRO A 305 23.22 24.29 -29.43
CA PRO A 305 22.12 25.21 -29.16
C PRO A 305 20.74 24.61 -29.46
N GLU A 306 20.65 23.73 -30.45
CA GLU A 306 19.43 23.01 -30.79
C GLU A 306 18.93 22.11 -29.66
N LYS A 307 19.82 21.46 -28.91
CA LYS A 307 19.44 20.65 -27.74
C LYS A 307 18.86 21.52 -26.63
N VAL A 308 19.44 22.68 -26.36
CA VAL A 308 18.90 23.62 -25.36
C VAL A 308 17.56 24.18 -25.80
N ALA A 309 17.42 24.57 -27.07
CA ALA A 309 16.15 25.02 -27.63
C ALA A 309 15.07 23.93 -27.54
N SER A 310 15.46 22.65 -27.67
CA SER A 310 14.52 21.54 -27.59
C SER A 310 13.83 21.43 -26.22
N LEU A 311 14.48 21.91 -25.14
CA LEU A 311 13.93 21.90 -23.78
C LEU A 311 12.64 22.71 -23.62
N ALA A 312 12.37 23.63 -24.56
CA ALA A 312 11.15 24.40 -24.56
C ALA A 312 9.94 23.62 -25.09
N PHE A 313 10.15 22.56 -25.88
CA PHE A 313 9.05 21.79 -26.44
C PHE A 313 8.46 20.81 -25.42
N ASP A 314 7.17 20.54 -25.57
CA ASP A 314 6.52 19.47 -24.83
C ASP A 314 6.98 18.09 -25.31
N ALA A 315 6.69 17.05 -24.51
CA ALA A 315 6.98 15.66 -24.82
C ALA A 315 5.76 14.80 -24.48
N GLY A 316 5.00 14.38 -25.49
CA GLY A 316 3.78 13.60 -25.35
C GLY A 316 4.00 12.10 -25.34
N SER A 317 5.19 11.63 -25.70
CA SER A 317 5.55 10.21 -25.76
C SER A 317 6.78 9.88 -24.91
N ARG A 318 6.97 8.58 -24.64
CA ARG A 318 8.17 8.07 -23.95
C ARG A 318 9.46 8.48 -24.65
N GLU A 319 9.50 8.33 -25.97
CA GLU A 319 10.68 8.64 -26.79
C GLU A 319 10.99 10.14 -26.70
N GLU A 320 9.99 10.98 -26.93
CA GLU A 320 10.14 12.44 -26.80
C GLU A 320 10.59 12.85 -25.39
N PHE A 321 10.06 12.21 -24.35
CA PHE A 321 10.46 12.49 -22.97
C PHE A 321 11.94 12.20 -22.76
N PHE A 322 12.41 11.02 -23.16
CA PHE A 322 13.82 10.63 -22.98
C PHE A 322 14.75 11.45 -23.86
N ASP A 323 14.33 11.87 -25.06
CA ASP A 323 15.07 12.81 -25.89
C ASP A 323 15.30 14.15 -25.19
N ARG A 324 14.24 14.71 -24.60
CA ARG A 324 14.32 15.99 -23.86
C ARG A 324 15.13 15.87 -22.58
N LEU A 325 14.95 14.78 -21.84
CA LEU A 325 15.73 14.50 -20.64
C LEU A 325 17.21 14.32 -20.96
N SER A 326 17.54 13.65 -22.07
CA SER A 326 18.92 13.51 -22.54
C SER A 326 19.51 14.86 -22.97
N ALA A 327 18.76 15.72 -23.66
CA ALA A 327 19.21 17.07 -23.98
C ALA A 327 19.53 17.90 -22.71
N LEU A 328 18.71 17.78 -21.66
CA LEU A 328 18.94 18.44 -20.37
C LEU A 328 20.19 17.88 -19.67
N CYS A 329 20.34 16.55 -19.61
CA CYS A 329 21.49 15.91 -19.00
C CYS A 329 22.80 16.22 -19.73
N ASP A 330 22.77 16.26 -21.07
CA ASP A 330 23.92 16.65 -21.89
C ASP A 330 24.33 18.11 -21.63
N THR A 331 23.34 19.00 -21.45
CA THR A 331 23.59 20.40 -21.09
C THR A 331 24.28 20.48 -19.72
N MET A 332 23.79 19.74 -18.73
CA MET A 332 24.41 19.67 -17.39
C MET A 332 25.82 19.05 -17.42
N LYS A 333 26.03 18.03 -18.26
CA LYS A 333 27.34 17.39 -18.44
C LYS A 333 28.39 18.38 -18.97
N GLY A 334 27.97 19.40 -19.73
CA GLY A 334 28.82 20.47 -20.25
C GLY A 334 29.25 21.52 -19.21
N PHE A 335 28.78 21.44 -17.96
CA PHE A 335 29.10 22.43 -16.94
C PHE A 335 30.60 22.47 -16.62
N GLN A 336 31.19 23.66 -16.77
CA GLN A 336 32.60 23.97 -16.53
C GLN A 336 32.82 24.32 -15.06
N VAL A 337 32.73 23.30 -14.20
CA VAL A 337 33.00 23.45 -12.76
C VAL A 337 34.52 23.37 -12.53
N PRO A 338 35.13 24.34 -11.82
CA PRO A 338 36.52 24.27 -11.39
C PRO A 338 36.83 22.96 -10.66
N ALA A 339 38.08 22.49 -10.75
CA ALA A 339 38.52 21.34 -9.98
C ALA A 339 38.60 21.71 -8.49
N GLY A 340 37.51 21.47 -7.75
CA GLY A 340 37.45 21.63 -6.30
C GLY A 340 37.99 20.42 -5.53
N SER A 341 37.57 20.28 -4.27
CA SER A 341 37.93 19.16 -3.37
C SER A 341 37.55 17.77 -3.92
N THR A 342 36.50 17.69 -4.74
CA THR A 342 36.01 16.45 -5.36
C THR A 342 36.43 16.37 -6.83
N LYS A 343 37.46 15.57 -7.13
CA LYS A 343 38.02 15.42 -8.50
C LYS A 343 37.28 14.40 -9.36
N ASP A 344 36.60 13.44 -8.73
CA ASP A 344 35.93 12.32 -9.39
C ASP A 344 34.40 12.46 -9.33
N GLY A 345 33.72 12.29 -10.46
CA GLY A 345 32.26 12.37 -10.55
C GLY A 345 31.75 13.16 -11.75
N HIS A 346 30.46 13.02 -12.06
CA HIS A 346 29.79 13.81 -13.10
C HIS A 346 29.63 15.28 -12.66
N ALA A 347 29.33 16.18 -13.60
CA ALA A 347 29.45 17.63 -13.38
C ALA A 347 28.65 18.16 -12.17
N VAL A 348 27.45 17.61 -11.92
CA VAL A 348 26.60 17.96 -10.76
C VAL A 348 27.29 17.62 -9.43
N VAL A 349 27.96 16.47 -9.33
CA VAL A 349 28.72 16.07 -8.12
C VAL A 349 29.92 16.99 -7.89
N ARG A 350 30.63 17.37 -8.96
CA ARG A 350 31.73 18.34 -8.82
C ARG A 350 31.21 19.72 -8.39
N MET A 351 30.05 20.12 -8.93
CA MET A 351 29.38 21.37 -8.55
C MET A 351 29.03 21.39 -7.06
N LYS A 352 28.58 20.26 -6.50
CA LYS A 352 28.30 20.12 -5.07
C LYS A 352 29.52 20.46 -4.20
N GLY A 353 30.65 19.78 -4.45
CA GLY A 353 31.87 20.03 -3.68
C GLY A 353 32.36 21.47 -3.82
N HIS A 354 32.34 22.01 -5.04
CA HIS A 354 32.76 23.39 -5.28
C HIS A 354 31.87 24.42 -4.58
N LEU A 355 30.54 24.23 -4.60
CA LEU A 355 29.61 25.16 -3.94
C LEU A 355 29.70 25.08 -2.42
N GLN A 356 29.95 23.90 -1.86
CA GLN A 356 30.21 23.76 -0.42
C GLN A 356 31.47 24.52 0.03
N ASP A 357 32.48 24.62 -0.85
CA ASP A 357 33.73 25.34 -0.56
C ASP A 357 33.56 26.88 -0.59
N ILE A 358 32.61 27.41 -1.38
CA ILE A 358 32.46 28.87 -1.59
C ILE A 358 31.23 29.50 -0.92
N LEU A 359 30.19 28.72 -0.62
CA LEU A 359 28.95 29.21 -0.02
C LEU A 359 28.96 29.04 1.51
N PRO A 360 28.24 29.90 2.25
CA PRO A 360 28.15 29.79 3.69
C PRO A 360 27.34 28.55 4.13
N PRO A 361 27.55 28.02 5.36
CA PRO A 361 26.92 26.78 5.82
C PRO A 361 25.39 26.78 5.77
N GLU A 362 24.74 27.92 5.99
CA GLU A 362 23.29 28.07 5.92
C GLU A 362 22.70 27.87 4.51
N ALA A 363 23.52 27.95 3.46
CA ALA A 363 23.13 27.70 2.06
C ALA A 363 23.24 26.21 1.68
N HIS A 364 24.10 25.44 2.37
CA HIS A 364 24.48 24.08 1.98
C HIS A 364 23.27 23.15 1.85
N ALA A 365 22.33 23.19 2.79
CA ALA A 365 21.14 22.33 2.74
C ALA A 365 20.26 22.60 1.51
N ARG A 366 20.07 23.86 1.13
CA ARG A 366 19.23 24.24 -0.03
C ARG A 366 19.92 23.88 -1.35
N VAL A 367 21.23 24.09 -1.42
CA VAL A 367 22.05 23.72 -2.58
C VAL A 367 22.11 22.21 -2.76
N ASP A 368 22.28 21.46 -1.68
CA ASP A 368 22.29 20.00 -1.70
C ASP A 368 20.96 19.45 -2.22
N GLU A 369 19.82 19.97 -1.74
CA GLU A 369 18.50 19.58 -2.23
C GLU A 369 18.33 19.87 -3.74
N ALA A 370 18.78 21.04 -4.20
CA ALA A 370 18.74 21.40 -5.62
C ALA A 370 19.61 20.47 -6.48
N LEU A 371 20.82 20.13 -6.03
CA LEU A 371 21.73 19.24 -6.75
C LEU A 371 21.28 17.77 -6.72
N ASP A 372 20.61 17.34 -5.66
CA ASP A 372 20.00 16.01 -5.58
C ASP A 372 18.87 15.86 -6.61
N VAL A 373 18.06 16.90 -6.84
CA VAL A 373 17.07 16.93 -7.93
C VAL A 373 17.75 16.73 -9.29
N LEU A 374 18.83 17.46 -9.58
CA LEU A 374 19.56 17.32 -10.85
C LEU A 374 20.21 15.93 -10.99
N SER A 375 20.70 15.35 -9.89
CA SER A 375 21.27 14.01 -9.86
C SER A 375 20.21 12.92 -10.14
N ASN A 376 19.00 13.08 -9.61
CA ASN A 376 17.87 12.19 -9.89
C ASN A 376 17.48 12.20 -11.38
N LEU A 377 17.55 13.35 -12.04
CA LEU A 377 17.30 13.45 -13.49
C LEU A 377 18.31 12.63 -14.30
N VAL A 378 19.60 12.69 -13.94
CA VAL A 378 20.66 11.89 -14.56
C VAL A 378 20.44 10.40 -14.32
N ALA A 379 20.03 10.01 -13.11
CA ALA A 379 19.75 8.62 -12.77
C ALA A 379 18.55 8.06 -13.58
N ILE A 380 17.48 8.85 -13.74
CA ILE A 380 16.32 8.49 -14.57
C ILE A 380 16.75 8.27 -16.03
N ARG A 381 17.56 9.20 -16.57
CA ARG A 381 18.08 9.10 -17.93
C ARG A 381 18.89 7.81 -18.14
N ASN A 382 19.79 7.50 -17.21
CA ASN A 382 20.62 6.30 -17.30
C ASN A 382 19.81 5.00 -17.18
N GLY A 383 18.78 4.95 -16.33
CA GLY A 383 17.89 3.78 -16.25
C GLY A 383 16.96 3.59 -17.45
N GLY A 384 16.74 4.66 -18.24
CA GLY A 384 16.05 4.57 -19.53
C GLY A 384 16.93 4.00 -20.64
N GLU A 385 18.25 4.23 -20.59
CA GLU A 385 19.22 3.79 -21.60
C GLU A 385 19.85 2.41 -21.29
N HIS A 386 19.95 2.02 -20.01
CA HIS A 386 20.64 0.81 -19.56
C HIS A 386 19.78 -0.02 -18.59
N GLY A 387 19.57 -1.30 -18.90
CA GLY A 387 18.66 -2.19 -18.16
C GLY A 387 19.11 -2.54 -16.74
N ASP A 388 20.39 -2.40 -16.43
CA ASP A 388 21.03 -2.65 -15.12
C ASP A 388 20.89 -1.47 -14.14
N ALA A 389 20.44 -0.30 -14.60
CA ALA A 389 20.27 0.91 -13.78
C ALA A 389 18.79 1.18 -13.36
N GLN A 390 17.89 0.23 -13.58
CA GLN A 390 16.44 0.40 -13.35
C GLN A 390 16.06 0.63 -11.87
N ASP A 391 16.71 -0.02 -10.91
CA ASP A 391 16.40 0.11 -9.49
C ASP A 391 16.70 1.51 -8.94
N LYS A 392 17.83 2.10 -9.37
CA LYS A 392 18.19 3.49 -9.02
C LYS A 392 17.26 4.50 -9.71
N ALA A 393 16.83 4.20 -10.93
CA ALA A 393 15.86 5.05 -11.62
C ALA A 393 14.49 5.03 -10.93
N ALA A 394 14.03 3.88 -10.40
CA ALA A 394 12.75 3.78 -9.71
C ALA A 394 12.66 4.71 -8.49
N SER A 395 13.68 4.70 -7.62
CA SER A 395 13.76 5.63 -6.47
C SER A 395 13.87 7.10 -6.90
N SER A 396 14.57 7.38 -8.00
CA SER A 396 14.71 8.74 -8.55
C SER A 396 13.39 9.30 -9.10
N TRP A 397 12.58 8.46 -9.77
CA TRP A 397 11.24 8.84 -10.23
C TRP A 397 10.32 9.23 -9.06
N LEU A 398 10.33 8.43 -8.00
CA LEU A 398 9.60 8.70 -6.76
C LEU A 398 10.05 10.01 -6.10
N ALA A 399 11.36 10.26 -6.03
CA ALA A 399 11.93 11.49 -5.46
C ALA A 399 11.48 12.75 -6.21
N LEU A 400 11.31 12.69 -7.54
CA LEU A 400 10.77 13.81 -8.33
C LEU A 400 9.24 13.94 -8.26
N GLY A 401 8.56 12.94 -7.70
CA GLY A 401 7.10 12.89 -7.58
C GLY A 401 6.41 12.36 -8.85
N VAL A 402 7.14 11.71 -9.75
CA VAL A 402 6.57 11.05 -10.93
C VAL A 402 6.06 9.67 -10.54
N ARG A 403 4.82 9.34 -10.91
CA ARG A 403 4.22 8.03 -10.64
C ARG A 403 4.66 7.00 -11.69
N LEU A 404 4.95 5.79 -11.25
CA LEU A 404 5.24 4.65 -12.11
C LEU A 404 4.04 3.67 -12.14
N PRO A 405 3.72 3.07 -13.31
CA PRO A 405 4.30 3.36 -14.62
C PRO A 405 3.86 4.75 -15.13
N VAL A 406 4.73 5.42 -15.90
CA VAL A 406 4.39 6.71 -16.50
C VAL A 406 3.35 6.49 -17.59
N THR A 407 2.12 6.92 -17.33
CA THR A 407 0.99 6.85 -18.27
C THR A 407 0.77 8.16 -19.04
N ASP A 408 1.21 9.29 -18.46
CA ASP A 408 1.15 10.62 -19.06
C ASP A 408 2.56 11.23 -19.14
N TRP A 409 3.16 11.13 -20.33
CA TRP A 409 4.52 11.62 -20.58
C TRP A 409 4.61 13.14 -20.64
N ALA A 410 3.52 13.82 -21.03
CA ALA A 410 3.47 15.27 -21.04
C ALA A 410 3.48 15.84 -19.63
N ALA A 411 2.67 15.24 -18.73
CA ALA A 411 2.69 15.60 -17.32
C ALA A 411 4.04 15.28 -16.66
N ALA A 412 4.65 14.13 -16.98
CA ALA A 412 5.96 13.76 -16.48
C ALA A 412 7.06 14.75 -16.93
N TRP A 413 7.06 15.15 -18.20
CA TRP A 413 8.00 16.15 -18.71
C TRP A 413 7.80 17.52 -18.06
N MET A 414 6.55 17.95 -17.91
CA MET A 414 6.24 19.22 -17.24
C MET A 414 6.76 19.24 -15.80
N LEU A 415 6.62 18.13 -15.07
CA LEU A 415 7.13 18.01 -13.71
C LEU A 415 8.65 18.05 -13.67
N VAL A 416 9.33 17.30 -14.56
CA VAL A 416 10.79 17.33 -14.70
C VAL A 416 11.28 18.75 -14.99
N ARG A 417 10.65 19.44 -15.94
CA ARG A 417 10.98 20.81 -16.32
C ARG A 417 10.84 21.76 -15.13
N GLN A 418 9.74 21.67 -14.39
CA GLN A 418 9.49 22.49 -13.21
C GLN A 418 10.53 22.24 -12.10
N ARG A 419 10.86 20.98 -11.82
CA ARG A 419 11.87 20.61 -10.82
C ARG A 419 13.26 21.12 -11.18
N ALA A 420 13.64 21.02 -12.46
CA ALA A 420 14.91 21.55 -12.96
C ALA A 420 14.97 23.08 -12.86
N ILE A 421 13.89 23.79 -13.23
CA ILE A 421 13.80 25.26 -13.09
C ILE A 421 14.05 25.67 -11.64
N VAL A 422 13.30 25.08 -10.69
CA VAL A 422 13.44 25.40 -9.27
C VAL A 422 14.85 25.12 -8.77
N ALA A 423 15.45 23.99 -9.17
CA ALA A 423 16.82 23.67 -8.79
C ALA A 423 17.83 24.71 -9.32
N PHE A 424 17.72 25.12 -10.60
CA PHE A 424 18.60 26.14 -11.18
C PHE A 424 18.40 27.52 -10.54
N ASP A 425 17.17 27.90 -10.24
CA ASP A 425 16.85 29.16 -9.59
C ASP A 425 17.42 29.22 -8.15
N VAL A 426 17.31 28.13 -7.38
CA VAL A 426 17.95 28.04 -6.05
C VAL A 426 19.46 28.21 -6.16
N LEU A 427 20.11 27.49 -7.09
CA LEU A 427 21.55 27.61 -7.29
C LEU A 427 21.97 29.04 -7.69
N ARG A 428 21.17 29.69 -8.55
CA ARG A 428 21.38 31.09 -8.95
C ARG A 428 21.28 32.01 -7.75
N ASP A 429 20.22 31.89 -6.95
CA ASP A 429 19.93 32.81 -5.85
C ASP A 429 21.00 32.73 -4.76
N GLU A 430 21.48 31.54 -4.43
CA GLU A 430 22.58 31.36 -3.47
C GLU A 430 23.92 31.91 -4.00
N LEU A 431 24.18 31.80 -5.31
CA LEU A 431 25.37 32.41 -5.92
C LEU A 431 25.30 33.94 -5.91
N ILE A 432 24.13 34.52 -6.18
CA ILE A 432 23.93 35.98 -6.14
C ILE A 432 24.11 36.51 -4.72
N ALA A 433 23.56 35.80 -3.72
CA ALA A 433 23.65 36.20 -2.31
C ALA A 433 25.09 36.30 -1.76
N VAL A 434 26.05 35.62 -2.40
CA VAL A 434 27.49 35.69 -2.04
C VAL A 434 28.25 36.74 -2.86
N SER A 435 27.66 37.24 -3.95
CA SER A 435 28.26 38.29 -4.78
C SER A 435 27.98 39.72 -4.27
N ASP A 436 26.96 39.88 -3.44
CA ASP A 436 26.65 41.10 -2.68
C ASP A 436 27.42 41.14 -1.35
#